data_AF-A0A966IZY2-F1
#
_entry.id   AF-A0A966IZY2-F1
#
_cell.length_a   1.000
_cell.length_b   1.000
_cell.length_c   1.000
_cell.angle_alpha   90.00
_cell.angle_beta   90.00
_cell.angle_gamma   90.00
#
_symmetry.space_group_name_H-M   'P 1'
#
loop_
_entity.id
_entity.type
_entity.pdbx_description
1 polymer ?
#
loop_
_entity_poly.entity_id
_entity_poly.type
_entity_poly.pdbx_seq_one_letter_code
_entity_poly.pdbx_strand_id
1 'polypeptide(L)' 'WLKAAFFADNVVLTGLFVFGTKWFFDVALMVLTGVGAGRSVLAALLLWSPLSAALTALVAVLLLVLFRPLYRPQSP' A
#
# COMPACT_ATOMS: atom_id res chain seq x y z
N TRP A 1 2.82 -17.92 10.40
CA TRP A 1 3.90 -17.96 9.40
C TRP A 1 3.41 -18.11 7.96
N LEU A 2 2.46 -19.01 7.65
CA LEU A 2 1.99 -19.25 6.27
C LEU A 2 1.43 -18.02 5.52
N LYS A 3 0.77 -17.10 6.25
CA LYS A 3 0.11 -15.93 5.65
C LYS A 3 1.09 -14.84 5.18
N ALA A 4 2.23 -14.68 5.86
CA ALA A 4 3.24 -13.67 5.50
C ALA A 4 4.13 -14.13 4.34
N ALA A 5 4.48 -15.41 4.30
CA ALA A 5 5.20 -16.02 3.18
C ALA A 5 4.40 -15.89 1.86
N PHE A 6 3.08 -16.07 1.91
CA PHE A 6 2.19 -15.91 0.75
C PHE A 6 2.28 -14.52 0.09
N PHE A 7 2.38 -13.46 0.89
CA PHE A 7 2.58 -12.10 0.40
C PHE A 7 4.01 -11.89 -0.12
N ALA A 8 5.01 -12.45 0.55
CA ALA A 8 6.41 -12.38 0.11
C ALA A 8 6.64 -13.06 -1.26
N ASP A 9 5.90 -14.14 -1.54
CA ASP A 9 5.97 -14.85 -2.82
C ASP A 9 5.17 -14.17 -3.93
N ASN A 10 4.08 -13.48 -3.61
CA ASN A 10 3.23 -12.77 -4.56
C ASN A 10 3.34 -11.25 -4.42
N VAL A 11 4.35 -10.68 -5.08
CA VAL A 11 4.64 -9.23 -5.09
C VAL A 11 3.43 -8.39 -5.52
N VAL A 12 2.64 -8.87 -6.48
CA VAL A 12 1.42 -8.20 -6.95
C VAL A 12 0.35 -8.13 -5.86
N LEU A 13 0.11 -9.24 -5.14
CA LEU A 13 -0.84 -9.30 -4.02
C LEU A 13 -0.40 -8.36 -2.89
N THR A 14 0.90 -8.26 -2.62
CA THR A 14 1.42 -7.33 -1.62
C THR A 14 1.25 -5.88 -2.03
N GLY A 15 1.52 -5.55 -3.30
CA GLY A 15 1.23 -4.22 -3.83
C GLY A 15 -0.26 -3.86 -3.71
N LEU A 16 -1.16 -4.77 -4.10
CA LEU A 16 -2.60 -4.58 -3.97
C LEU A 16 -3.05 -4.41 -2.51
N PHE A 17 -2.45 -5.18 -1.59
CA PHE A 17 -2.76 -5.08 -0.17
C PHE A 17 -2.33 -3.73 0.42
N VAL A 18 -1.11 -3.28 0.09
CA VAL A 18 -0.60 -1.96 0.51
C VAL A 18 -1.46 -0.84 -0.07
N PHE A 19 -1.80 -0.92 -1.35
CA PHE A 19 -2.69 0.02 -2.02
C PHE A 19 -4.04 0.10 -1.30
N GLY A 20 -4.73 -1.04 -1.15
CA GLY A 20 -6.07 -1.09 -0.57
C GLY A 20 -6.08 -0.60 0.87
N THR A 21 -5.10 -0.99 1.68
CA THR A 21 -4.99 -0.56 3.09
C THR A 21 -4.73 0.93 3.19
N LYS A 22 -3.81 1.47 2.37
CA LYS A 22 -3.50 2.91 2.39
C LYS A 22 -4.70 3.76 1.93
N TRP A 23 -5.35 3.35 0.85
CA TRP A 23 -6.53 4.05 0.35
C TRP A 23 -7.68 4.01 1.36
N PHE A 24 -7.94 2.85 1.98
CA PHE A 24 -8.93 2.72 3.04
C PHE A 24 -8.60 3.61 4.25
N PHE A 25 -7.33 3.67 4.65
CA PHE A 25 -6.90 4.52 5.76
C PHE A 25 -7.13 6.00 5.48
N ASP A 26 -6.89 6.46 4.25
CA ASP A 26 -7.18 7.85 3.85
C ASP A 26 -8.67 8.17 3.90
N VAL A 27 -9.52 7.25 3.41
CA VAL A 27 -10.98 7.38 3.51
C VAL A 27 -11.39 7.46 4.98
N ALA A 28 -10.90 6.55 5.81
CA ALA A 28 -11.23 6.50 7.23
C ALA A 28 -10.79 7.77 7.97
N LEU A 29 -9.57 8.25 7.74
CA LEU A 29 -9.07 9.50 8.31
C LEU A 29 -9.92 10.69 7.90
N MET A 30 -10.29 10.78 6.62
CA MET A 30 -11.12 11.87 6.11
C MET A 30 -12.50 11.89 6.79
N VAL A 31 -13.12 10.71 6.96
CA VAL A 31 -14.41 10.57 7.66
C VAL A 31 -14.28 10.91 9.14
N LEU A 32 -13.23 10.45 9.82
CA LEU A 32 -13.05 10.63 11.26
C LEU A 32 -12.63 12.05 11.65
N THR A 33 -11.87 12.74 10.80
CA THR A 33 -11.27 14.05 11.13
C THR A 33 -11.93 15.23 10.41
N GLY A 34 -12.74 14.97 9.38
CA GLY A 34 -13.31 16.02 8.53
C GLY A 34 -12.28 16.80 7.70
N VAL A 35 -11.00 16.41 7.75
CA VAL A 35 -9.90 17.08 7.05
C VAL A 35 -10.11 16.92 5.53
N GLY A 36 -10.27 18.04 4.82
CA GLY A 36 -10.47 18.06 3.37
C GLY A 36 -11.87 18.45 2.91
N ALA A 37 -12.81 18.74 3.83
CA ALA A 37 -14.16 19.23 3.51
C ALA A 37 -14.21 20.53 2.67
N GLY A 38 -13.11 21.29 2.59
CA GLY A 38 -13.01 22.54 1.83
C GLY A 38 -12.43 22.41 0.40
N ARG A 39 -11.83 21.28 0.03
CA ARG A 39 -11.42 20.96 -1.35
C ARG A 39 -12.44 19.98 -1.94
N SER A 40 -12.50 19.82 -3.27
CA SER A 40 -13.42 18.85 -3.88
C SER A 40 -13.13 17.44 -3.35
N VAL A 41 -13.91 17.02 -2.35
CA VAL A 41 -13.77 15.75 -1.62
C VAL A 41 -13.71 14.58 -2.59
N LEU A 42 -14.50 14.64 -3.66
CA LEU A 42 -14.48 13.68 -4.75
C LEU A 42 -13.11 13.60 -5.43
N ALA A 43 -12.50 14.73 -5.79
CA ALA A 43 -11.16 14.72 -6.41
C ALA A 43 -10.08 14.26 -5.42
N ALA A 44 -10.21 14.59 -4.14
CA ALA A 44 -9.30 14.11 -3.11
C ALA A 44 -9.35 12.58 -2.97
N LEU A 45 -10.56 12.00 -2.95
CA LEU A 45 -10.77 10.56 -2.72
C LEU A 45 -10.62 9.69 -3.97
N LEU A 46 -10.96 10.20 -5.15
CA LEU A 46 -10.95 9.43 -6.40
C LEU A 46 -9.70 9.66 -7.26
N LEU A 47 -8.94 10.73 -6.99
CA LEU A 47 -7.75 11.06 -7.77
C LEU A 47 -6.49 11.09 -6.91
N TRP A 48 -6.47 11.93 -5.87
CA TRP A 48 -5.25 12.16 -5.09
C TRP A 48 -4.93 11.02 -4.13
N SER A 49 -5.92 10.53 -3.39
CA SER A 49 -5.75 9.42 -2.45
C SER A 49 -5.35 8.11 -3.15
N PRO A 50 -6.01 7.66 -4.24
CA PRO A 50 -5.58 6.46 -4.95
C PRO A 50 -4.22 6.64 -5.63
N LEU A 51 -3.87 7.83 -6.11
CA LEU A 51 -2.52 8.08 -6.65
C LEU A 51 -1.43 7.95 -5.58
N SER A 52 -1.67 8.51 -4.39
CA SER A 52 -0.78 8.37 -3.22
C SER A 52 -0.66 6.91 -2.77
N ALA A 53 -1.79 6.19 -2.70
CA ALA A 53 -1.82 4.77 -2.37
C ALA A 53 -1.07 3.92 -3.41
N ALA A 54 -1.20 4.24 -4.70
CA ALA A 54 -0.47 3.57 -5.78
C ALA A 54 1.04 3.80 -5.66
N LEU A 55 1.47 5.04 -5.40
CA LEU A 55 2.88 5.36 -5.20
C LEU A 55 3.45 4.64 -3.97
N THR A 56 2.69 4.57 -2.88
CA THR A 56 3.06 3.83 -1.67
C THR A 56 3.22 2.34 -1.95
N ALA A 57 2.28 1.75 -2.70
CA ALA A 57 2.35 0.36 -3.11
C ALA A 57 3.55 0.08 -4.01
N LEU A 58 3.86 0.98 -4.96
CA LEU A 58 5.05 0.88 -5.80
C LEU A 58 6.34 0.90 -4.97
N VAL A 59 6.44 1.81 -4.00
CA VAL A 59 7.61 1.87 -3.10
C VAL A 59 7.71 0.60 -2.26
N ALA A 60 6.61 0.11 -1.69
CA ALA A 60 6.62 -1.14 -0.93
C ALA A 60 7.07 -2.33 -1.77
N VAL A 61 6.57 -2.45 -3.01
CA VAL A 61 6.99 -3.46 -3.98
C VAL A 61 8.48 -3.32 -4.32
N LEU A 62 8.94 -2.09 -4.57
CA LEU A 62 10.35 -1.82 -4.86
C LEU A 62 11.25 -2.26 -3.71
N LEU A 63 10.90 -1.91 -2.47
CA LEU A 63 11.62 -2.33 -1.27
C LEU A 63 11.62 -3.85 -1.12
N LEU A 64 10.49 -4.51 -1.34
CA LEU A 64 10.40 -5.97 -1.28
C LEU A 64 11.28 -6.64 -2.32
N VAL A 65 11.34 -6.12 -3.55
CA VAL A 65 12.21 -6.65 -4.60
C VAL A 65 13.68 -6.41 -4.26
N LEU A 66 14.03 -5.21 -3.81
CA LEU A 66 15.39 -4.82 -3.47
C LEU A 66 15.94 -5.65 -2.30
N PHE A 67 15.14 -5.87 -1.27
CA PHE A 67 15.54 -6.60 -0.07
C PHE A 67 15.24 -8.10 -0.11
N ARG A 68 14.56 -8.60 -1.17
CA ARG A 68 14.31 -10.04 -1.37
C ARG A 68 15.52 -10.95 -1.14
N PRO A 69 16.75 -10.58 -1.55
CA PRO A 69 17.94 -11.39 -1.31
C PRO A 69 18.27 -11.58 0.17
N LEU A 70 17.96 -10.61 1.04
CA LEU A 70 18.22 -10.70 2.49
C LEU A 70 17.30 -11.68 3.20
N TYR A 71 16.13 -11.96 2.62
CA TYR A 71 15.11 -12.84 3.20
C TYR A 71 15.18 -14.28 2.68
N ARG A 72 15.97 -14.55 1.63
CA ARG A 72 16.23 -15.93 1.21
C ARG A 72 17.24 -16.54 2.19
N PRO A 73 16.92 -17.67 2.84
CA PRO A 73 17.92 -18.42 3.58
C PRO A 73 19.07 -18.73 2.62
N GLN A 74 20.29 -18.33 2.98
CA GLN A 74 21.49 -18.81 2.29
C GLN A 74 21.49 -20.33 2.47
N SER A 75 21.12 -21.04 1.41
CA SER A 75 21.23 -22.49 1.39
C SER A 75 22.74 -22.79 1.34
N PRO A 76 23.27 -23.62 2.25
CA PRO A 76 24.70 -23.95 2.29
C PRO A 76 25.18 -24.63 1.01
#